data_AF-A0A1B8G993-F1
#
_entry.id   AF-A0A1B8G993-F1
#
_cell.length_a   1.000
_cell.length_b   1.000
_cell.length_c   1.000
_cell.angle_alpha   90.00
_cell.angle_beta   90.00
_cell.angle_gamma   90.00
#
_symmetry.space_group_name_H-M   'P 1'
#
loop_
_entity.id
_entity.type
_entity.pdbx_description
1 polymer ?
#
loop_
_entity_poly.entity_id
_entity_poly.type
_entity_poly.pdbx_seq_one_letter_code
_entity_poly.pdbx_strand_id
1 'polypeptide(L)'
;MASTNNPLSNTTSPSPSSFPPPKSYNIAGITVSILGLSSLPQNCTSLTILYLLHPRLQSASTMLPIGTHILTSWAAHQASLPPSHPSKSAGLLALTFDQRNHGARLVDPVGNDSWRDGNPRHAQDMFGVYNGTATDVSLLIDHVGSYIAEDFQGVMPEIGRNLVLGVSLGGHAAWQVLFAEPRVEAGVVVIGCPDYMRVMTDRARLSKRQTYTLDAGATFLGSRDFPPSLLSAIQKWDPRGILFGAREIPSHPPTQDSPREEARLKDILESRVKGKSVLVCSGGADKLVPYKASEPFLGWLKEAVGRGGWWEGGMGVRDVVYEGAGHEFTEAMVKDSVKFVVELMEGRGVEKGSKI
;
A
#
# COMPACT_ATOMS: atom_id res chain seq x y z
N MET A 1 2.89 -26.51 10.96
CA MET A 1 2.33 -25.79 9.79
C MET A 1 2.15 -24.35 10.24
N ALA A 2 2.87 -23.39 9.65
CA ALA A 2 2.76 -22.00 10.11
C ALA A 2 1.43 -21.45 9.58
N SER A 3 0.45 -21.26 10.47
CA SER A 3 -0.60 -20.26 10.26
C SER A 3 0.05 -18.97 9.77
N THR A 4 -0.55 -18.24 8.84
CA THR A 4 -0.06 -16.89 8.57
C THR A 4 -0.24 -16.07 9.83
N ASN A 5 0.83 -15.93 10.59
CA ASN A 5 0.86 -15.16 11.82
C ASN A 5 0.51 -13.71 11.49
N ASN A 6 -0.19 -13.04 12.40
CA ASN A 6 -0.45 -11.62 12.28
C ASN A 6 0.90 -10.87 12.24
N PRO A 7 1.25 -10.18 11.13
CA PRO A 7 2.54 -9.48 11.06
C PRO A 7 2.64 -8.32 12.05
N LEU A 8 1.54 -7.89 12.65
CA LEU A 8 1.48 -6.88 13.71
C LEU A 8 1.52 -7.48 15.14
N SER A 9 1.72 -8.79 15.32
CA SER A 9 1.69 -9.41 16.66
C SER A 9 2.77 -8.88 17.60
N ASN A 10 3.91 -8.47 17.04
CA ASN A 10 5.09 -8.00 17.78
C ASN A 10 5.22 -6.48 17.78
N THR A 11 4.30 -5.74 17.13
CA THR A 11 4.32 -4.28 17.24
C THR A 11 3.90 -3.90 18.65
N THR A 12 4.86 -3.40 19.42
CA THR A 12 4.62 -2.86 20.76
C THR A 12 3.59 -1.72 20.66
N SER A 13 2.50 -1.85 21.42
CA SER A 13 1.58 -0.72 21.61
C SER A 13 2.38 0.43 22.21
N PRO A 14 2.31 1.65 21.64
CA PRO A 14 2.91 2.80 22.30
C PRO A 14 2.30 2.95 23.71
N SER A 15 3.03 3.64 24.59
CA SER A 15 2.54 4.15 25.88
C SER A 15 1.08 4.64 25.77
N PRO A 16 0.25 4.51 26.84
CA PRO A 16 -1.18 4.79 26.78
C PRO A 16 -1.46 6.07 25.99
N SER A 17 -2.09 5.87 24.84
CA SER A 17 -2.35 6.91 23.86
C SER A 17 -3.23 8.00 24.47
N SER A 18 -2.78 9.25 24.36
CA SER A 18 -3.61 10.42 24.68
C SER A 18 -4.65 10.71 23.59
N PHE A 19 -4.64 9.99 22.47
CA PHE A 19 -5.64 10.17 21.41
C PHE A 19 -6.99 9.58 21.81
N PRO A 20 -8.10 10.31 21.54
CA PRO A 20 -9.45 9.78 21.71
C PRO A 20 -9.68 8.49 20.90
N PRO A 21 -10.65 7.66 21.31
CA PRO A 21 -11.04 6.49 20.53
C PRO A 21 -11.51 6.89 19.13
N PRO A 22 -11.38 6.01 18.12
CA PRO A 22 -11.88 6.26 16.78
C PRO A 22 -13.39 6.50 16.79
N LYS A 23 -13.86 7.43 15.93
CA LYS A 23 -15.29 7.58 15.60
C LYS A 23 -15.61 6.70 14.39
N SER A 24 -16.72 5.97 14.44
CA SER A 24 -17.15 5.08 13.36
C SER A 24 -18.20 5.74 12.46
N TYR A 25 -18.06 5.56 11.15
CA TYR A 25 -19.01 6.00 10.13
C TYR A 25 -19.34 4.85 9.18
N ASN A 26 -20.52 4.91 8.56
CA ASN A 26 -20.88 4.01 7.46
C ASN A 26 -20.88 4.82 6.16
N ILE A 27 -19.77 4.78 5.44
CA ILE A 27 -19.51 5.59 4.24
C ILE A 27 -19.69 4.70 3.02
N ALA A 28 -20.67 5.02 2.16
CA ALA A 28 -20.97 4.24 0.95
C ALA A 28 -21.11 2.71 1.19
N GLY A 29 -21.66 2.32 2.35
CA GLY A 29 -21.83 0.92 2.74
C GLY A 29 -20.59 0.25 3.36
N ILE A 30 -19.54 1.01 3.66
CA ILE A 30 -18.32 0.54 4.34
C ILE A 30 -18.27 1.14 5.73
N THR A 31 -18.14 0.31 6.77
CA THR A 31 -17.85 0.79 8.12
C THR A 31 -16.39 1.22 8.21
N VAL A 32 -16.18 2.50 8.52
CA VAL A 32 -14.86 3.15 8.59
C VAL A 32 -14.65 3.69 10.00
N SER A 33 -13.51 3.35 10.59
CA SER A 33 -13.04 3.95 11.84
C SER A 33 -12.09 5.10 11.53
N ILE A 34 -12.43 6.29 12.01
CA ILE A 34 -11.69 7.54 11.82
C ILE A 34 -11.02 7.95 13.12
N LEU A 35 -9.69 8.03 13.11
CA LEU A 35 -8.87 8.51 14.22
C LEU A 35 -8.46 9.97 13.99
N GLY A 36 -8.35 10.72 15.08
CA GLY A 36 -7.81 12.09 15.09
C GLY A 36 -8.82 13.20 14.84
N LEU A 37 -10.08 12.88 14.56
CA LEU A 37 -11.10 13.87 14.22
C LEU A 37 -11.31 14.91 15.32
N SER A 38 -11.39 14.47 16.58
CA SER A 38 -11.52 15.35 17.76
C SER A 38 -10.19 15.91 18.26
N SER A 39 -9.09 15.69 17.53
CA SER A 39 -7.74 16.11 17.89
C SER A 39 -7.09 16.99 16.83
N LEU A 40 -7.88 17.48 15.87
CA LEU A 40 -7.44 18.43 14.87
C LEU A 40 -7.06 19.78 15.50
N PRO A 41 -6.12 20.53 14.91
CA PRO A 41 -5.82 21.90 15.33
C PRO A 41 -7.08 22.78 15.30
N GLN A 42 -7.25 23.69 16.26
CA GLN A 42 -8.40 24.60 16.29
C GLN A 42 -8.49 25.51 15.05
N ASN A 43 -7.34 25.87 14.48
CA ASN A 43 -7.20 26.64 13.26
C ASN A 43 -6.88 25.76 12.05
N CYS A 44 -7.35 24.51 12.02
CA CYS A 44 -7.10 23.59 10.92
C CYS A 44 -7.57 24.19 9.58
N THR A 45 -6.66 24.31 8.61
CA THR A 45 -6.96 24.90 7.29
C THR A 45 -7.02 23.86 6.17
N SER A 46 -6.45 22.68 6.40
CA SER A 46 -6.38 21.60 5.40
C SER A 46 -6.28 20.25 6.09
N LEU A 47 -6.88 19.23 5.50
CA LEU A 47 -6.83 17.84 5.96
C LEU A 47 -5.99 16.98 5.02
N THR A 48 -5.17 16.14 5.64
CA THR A 48 -4.57 14.96 5.01
C THR A 48 -5.24 13.72 5.57
N ILE A 49 -5.62 12.78 4.71
CA ILE A 49 -6.19 11.49 5.12
C ILE A 49 -5.18 10.37 4.86
N LEU A 50 -4.87 9.59 5.89
CA LEU A 50 -4.08 8.37 5.78
C LEU A 50 -4.99 7.13 5.85
N TYR A 51 -5.11 6.41 4.74
CA TYR A 51 -5.84 5.14 4.67
C TYR A 51 -4.93 3.99 5.13
N LEU A 52 -5.37 3.26 6.15
CA LEU A 52 -4.66 2.14 6.76
C LEU A 52 -5.28 0.80 6.31
N LEU A 53 -4.48 -0.05 5.66
CA LEU A 53 -4.91 -1.31 5.07
C LEU A 53 -4.28 -2.50 5.82
N HIS A 54 -5.13 -3.28 6.48
CA HIS A 54 -4.72 -4.36 7.37
C HIS A 54 -4.15 -5.61 6.64
N PRO A 55 -3.43 -6.51 7.32
CA PRO A 55 -2.95 -7.75 6.73
C PRO A 55 -4.04 -8.83 6.63
N ARG A 56 -3.74 -9.92 5.90
CA ARG A 56 -4.67 -11.03 5.68
C ARG A 56 -5.08 -11.68 7.00
N LEU A 57 -6.33 -12.15 7.09
CA LEU A 57 -6.94 -12.77 8.27
C LEU A 57 -7.07 -11.85 9.50
N GLN A 58 -6.84 -10.55 9.34
CA GLN A 58 -7.03 -9.54 10.38
C GLN A 58 -8.25 -8.65 10.08
N SER A 59 -8.46 -7.64 10.91
CA SER A 59 -9.53 -6.63 10.77
C SER A 59 -8.97 -5.22 10.81
N ALA A 60 -9.83 -4.24 10.57
CA ALA A 60 -9.54 -2.81 10.64
C ALA A 60 -8.88 -2.41 11.98
N SER A 61 -9.30 -3.03 13.08
CA SER A 61 -8.84 -2.69 14.43
C SER A 61 -7.36 -2.98 14.64
N THR A 62 -6.78 -3.93 13.90
CA THR A 62 -5.35 -4.26 13.97
C THR A 62 -4.47 -3.09 13.51
N MET A 63 -5.01 -2.15 12.73
CA MET A 63 -4.29 -0.96 12.27
C MET A 63 -4.38 0.24 13.24
N LEU A 64 -5.21 0.18 14.27
CA LEU A 64 -5.37 1.29 15.22
C LEU A 64 -4.05 1.68 15.92
N PRO A 65 -3.21 0.73 16.40
CA PRO A 65 -1.97 1.11 17.09
C PRO A 65 -1.01 1.92 16.22
N ILE A 66 -0.79 1.54 14.96
CA ILE A 66 0.08 2.29 14.05
C ILE A 66 -0.54 3.64 13.67
N GLY A 67 -1.85 3.70 13.43
CA GLY A 67 -2.56 4.95 13.18
C GLY A 67 -2.39 5.95 14.33
N THR A 68 -2.59 5.49 15.56
CA THR A 68 -2.40 6.27 16.77
C THR A 68 -0.95 6.73 16.96
N HIS A 69 0.03 5.86 16.68
CA HIS A 69 1.45 6.22 16.76
C HIS A 69 1.81 7.34 15.77
N ILE A 70 1.32 7.24 14.53
CA ILE A 70 1.51 8.27 13.51
C ILE A 70 0.87 9.60 13.94
N LEU A 71 -0.38 9.58 14.39
CA LEU A 71 -1.09 10.78 14.85
C LEU A 71 -0.41 11.45 16.04
N THR A 72 0.04 10.64 17.01
CA THR A 72 0.79 11.13 18.19
C THR A 72 2.10 11.76 17.79
N SER A 73 2.84 11.12 16.90
CA SER A 73 4.13 11.62 16.42
C SER A 73 3.96 12.90 15.60
N TRP A 74 2.92 12.98 14.77
CA TRP A 74 2.57 14.20 14.05
C TRP A 74 2.20 15.33 14.99
N ALA A 75 1.33 15.09 15.98
CA ALA A 75 0.93 16.12 16.95
C ALA A 75 2.12 16.67 17.75
N ALA A 76 3.01 15.79 18.22
CA ALA A 76 4.23 16.19 18.93
C ALA A 76 5.18 16.99 18.03
N HIS A 77 5.38 16.55 16.79
CA HIS A 77 6.20 17.27 15.82
C HIS A 77 5.59 18.63 15.47
N GLN A 78 4.29 18.69 15.17
CA GLN A 78 3.55 19.91 14.86
C GLN A 78 3.62 20.92 16.02
N ALA A 79 3.57 20.46 17.27
CA ALA A 79 3.75 21.33 18.44
C ALA A 79 5.13 22.00 18.48
N SER A 80 6.18 21.32 18.01
CA SER A 80 7.55 21.85 17.94
C SER A 80 7.81 22.83 16.80
N LEU A 81 6.94 22.87 15.77
CA LEU A 81 7.11 23.77 14.62
C LEU A 81 6.93 25.25 15.02
N PRO A 82 7.66 26.19 14.40
CA PRO A 82 7.43 27.62 14.57
C PRO A 82 5.98 28.02 14.30
N PRO A 83 5.41 29.03 15.00
CA PRO A 83 4.03 29.47 14.76
C PRO A 83 3.74 29.89 13.31
N SER A 84 4.75 30.37 12.58
CA SER A 84 4.65 30.78 11.18
C SER A 84 4.80 29.64 10.18
N HIS A 85 5.07 28.40 10.62
CA HIS A 85 5.27 27.27 9.71
C HIS A 85 3.93 26.87 9.07
N PRO A 86 3.85 26.65 7.73
CA PRO A 86 2.59 26.35 7.05
C PRO A 86 1.90 25.08 7.59
N SER A 87 2.67 24.06 7.95
CA SER A 87 2.11 22.83 8.52
C SER A 87 1.61 22.94 9.97
N LYS A 88 1.68 24.12 10.60
CA LYS A 88 1.14 24.34 11.95
C LYS A 88 -0.38 24.21 12.01
N SER A 89 -1.08 24.47 10.88
CA SER A 89 -2.53 24.33 10.72
C SER A 89 -2.95 23.10 9.91
N ALA A 90 -2.02 22.19 9.60
CA ALA A 90 -2.33 20.98 8.84
C ALA A 90 -2.89 19.86 9.73
N GLY A 91 -4.11 19.42 9.44
CA GLY A 91 -4.73 18.28 10.10
C GLY A 91 -4.35 16.95 9.46
N LEU A 92 -4.23 15.91 10.28
CA LEU A 92 -4.06 14.52 9.84
C LEU A 92 -5.17 13.66 10.44
N LEU A 93 -5.87 12.91 9.59
CA LEU A 93 -6.80 11.86 9.99
C LEU A 93 -6.25 10.51 9.55
N ALA A 94 -6.46 9.47 10.36
CA ALA A 94 -6.16 8.09 9.97
C ALA A 94 -7.46 7.30 9.87
N LEU A 95 -7.66 6.62 8.74
CA LEU A 95 -8.86 5.87 8.42
C LEU A 95 -8.52 4.40 8.27
N THR A 96 -9.26 3.52 8.93
CA THR A 96 -9.16 2.06 8.74
C THR A 96 -10.54 1.47 8.54
N PHE A 97 -10.61 0.42 7.73
CA PHE A 97 -11.85 -0.30 7.43
C PHE A 97 -11.53 -1.76 7.16
N ASP A 98 -12.51 -2.63 7.35
CA ASP A 98 -12.34 -4.04 7.02
C ASP A 98 -12.25 -4.17 5.51
N GLN A 99 -11.18 -4.79 5.03
CA GLN A 99 -11.03 -5.11 3.62
C GLN A 99 -12.03 -6.20 3.24
N ARG A 100 -12.24 -6.36 1.93
CA ARG A 100 -13.20 -7.34 1.43
C ARG A 100 -12.87 -8.73 1.95
N ASN A 101 -13.93 -9.45 2.33
CA ASN A 101 -13.84 -10.79 2.88
C ASN A 101 -13.06 -10.89 4.21
N HIS A 102 -12.94 -9.81 4.98
CA HIS A 102 -12.26 -9.79 6.28
C HIS A 102 -13.09 -9.08 7.34
N GLY A 103 -12.77 -9.29 8.62
CA GLY A 103 -13.45 -8.67 9.75
C GLY A 103 -14.98 -8.79 9.66
N ALA A 104 -15.68 -7.67 9.82
CA ALA A 104 -17.14 -7.58 9.71
C ALA A 104 -17.66 -7.78 8.27
N ARG A 105 -16.78 -7.78 7.25
CA ARG A 105 -17.12 -8.03 5.84
C ARG A 105 -16.74 -9.45 5.38
N LEU A 106 -16.47 -10.37 6.31
CA LEU A 106 -16.18 -11.77 5.98
C LEU A 106 -17.41 -12.42 5.31
N VAL A 107 -17.21 -13.02 4.14
CA VAL A 107 -18.28 -13.70 3.37
C VAL A 107 -17.95 -15.18 3.19
N ASP A 108 -16.73 -15.51 2.77
CA ASP A 108 -16.25 -16.87 2.56
C ASP A 108 -14.84 -17.02 3.16
N PRO A 109 -14.68 -17.67 4.33
CA PRO A 109 -13.38 -17.83 4.97
C PRO A 109 -12.37 -18.60 4.09
N VAL A 110 -12.83 -19.57 3.29
CA VAL A 110 -11.95 -20.34 2.39
C VAL A 110 -11.32 -19.44 1.34
N GLY A 111 -12.03 -18.39 0.91
CA GLY A 111 -11.48 -17.38 0.00
C GLY A 111 -10.22 -16.68 0.54
N ASN A 112 -10.01 -16.69 1.85
CA ASN A 112 -8.80 -16.13 2.46
C ASN A 112 -7.66 -17.14 2.65
N ASP A 113 -7.92 -18.43 2.47
CA ASP A 113 -6.94 -19.50 2.67
C ASP A 113 -5.94 -19.59 1.51
N SER A 114 -4.82 -20.29 1.75
CA SER A 114 -3.85 -20.60 0.69
C SER A 114 -4.27 -21.83 -0.13
N TRP A 115 -3.60 -22.09 -1.25
CA TRP A 115 -3.76 -23.37 -1.96
C TRP A 115 -3.46 -24.58 -1.09
N ARG A 116 -2.52 -24.48 -0.14
CA ARG A 116 -2.16 -25.57 0.77
C ARG A 116 -3.22 -25.79 1.86
N ASP A 117 -3.97 -24.75 2.17
CA ASP A 117 -5.02 -24.76 3.20
C ASP A 117 -6.40 -25.07 2.60
N GLY A 118 -6.47 -25.39 1.30
CA GLY A 118 -7.68 -25.90 0.65
C GLY A 118 -8.40 -24.90 -0.25
N ASN A 119 -7.89 -23.68 -0.45
CA ASN A 119 -8.48 -22.74 -1.40
C ASN A 119 -8.05 -23.06 -2.85
N PRO A 120 -8.90 -23.62 -3.72
CA PRO A 120 -8.54 -23.88 -5.11
C PRO A 120 -8.38 -22.59 -5.94
N ARG A 121 -9.00 -21.50 -5.53
CA ARG A 121 -9.06 -20.18 -6.19
C ARG A 121 -8.12 -19.15 -5.55
N HIS A 122 -7.08 -19.58 -4.82
CA HIS A 122 -6.20 -18.69 -4.08
C HIS A 122 -5.69 -17.48 -4.90
N ALA A 123 -5.28 -17.68 -6.16
CA ALA A 123 -4.81 -16.59 -7.01
C ALA A 123 -5.92 -15.63 -7.46
N GLN A 124 -7.15 -16.11 -7.61
CA GLN A 124 -8.29 -15.28 -7.98
C GLN A 124 -8.78 -14.48 -6.76
N ASP A 125 -8.96 -15.16 -5.62
CA ASP A 125 -9.52 -14.58 -4.40
C ASP A 125 -8.57 -13.50 -3.83
N MET A 126 -7.26 -13.77 -3.78
CA MET A 126 -6.28 -12.78 -3.31
C MET A 126 -6.26 -11.54 -4.20
N PHE A 127 -6.27 -11.69 -5.53
CA PHE A 127 -6.28 -10.55 -6.43
C PHE A 127 -7.57 -9.73 -6.32
N GLY A 128 -8.72 -10.41 -6.21
CA GLY A 128 -10.02 -9.77 -6.01
C GLY A 128 -10.07 -8.93 -4.75
N VAL A 129 -9.45 -9.39 -3.65
CA VAL A 129 -9.32 -8.58 -2.43
C VAL A 129 -8.42 -7.37 -2.66
N TYR A 130 -7.25 -7.52 -3.29
CA TYR A 130 -6.31 -6.41 -3.48
C TYR A 130 -6.91 -5.30 -4.33
N ASN A 131 -7.51 -5.66 -5.47
CA ASN A 131 -8.15 -4.72 -6.39
C ASN A 131 -9.42 -4.11 -5.81
N GLY A 132 -10.23 -4.92 -5.13
CA GLY A 132 -11.42 -4.44 -4.46
C GLY A 132 -11.11 -3.47 -3.32
N THR A 133 -10.04 -3.69 -2.55
CA THR A 133 -9.56 -2.73 -1.55
C THR A 133 -9.13 -1.41 -2.19
N ALA A 134 -8.37 -1.45 -3.29
CA ALA A 134 -7.96 -0.23 -3.97
C ALA A 134 -9.16 0.58 -4.50
N THR A 135 -10.18 -0.13 -5.01
CA THR A 135 -11.46 0.47 -5.42
C THR A 135 -12.20 1.09 -4.24
N ASP A 136 -12.24 0.39 -3.10
CA ASP A 136 -12.87 0.89 -1.87
C ASP A 136 -12.16 2.17 -1.37
N VAL A 137 -10.82 2.27 -1.46
CA VAL A 137 -10.09 3.50 -1.11
C VAL A 137 -10.51 4.67 -2.01
N SER A 138 -10.56 4.49 -3.33
CA SER A 138 -11.03 5.54 -4.25
C SER A 138 -12.46 6.00 -3.94
N LEU A 139 -13.36 5.05 -3.67
CA LEU A 139 -14.74 5.34 -3.26
C LEU A 139 -14.79 6.13 -1.95
N LEU A 140 -13.95 5.77 -0.97
CA LEU A 140 -13.89 6.50 0.29
C LEU A 140 -13.32 7.92 0.11
N ILE A 141 -12.37 8.15 -0.80
CA ILE A 141 -11.89 9.50 -1.13
C ILE A 141 -13.02 10.37 -1.69
N ASP A 142 -13.89 9.81 -2.53
CA ASP A 142 -15.05 10.55 -3.08
C ASP A 142 -16.06 10.98 -2.00
N HIS A 143 -16.26 10.13 -0.98
CA HIS A 143 -17.39 10.27 -0.07
C HIS A 143 -17.03 10.76 1.33
N VAL A 144 -15.82 10.51 1.84
CA VAL A 144 -15.49 10.76 3.25
C VAL A 144 -15.82 12.20 3.69
N GLY A 145 -15.51 13.19 2.85
CA GLY A 145 -15.77 14.60 3.13
C GLY A 145 -17.25 14.90 3.41
N SER A 146 -18.19 14.30 2.67
CA SER A 146 -19.62 14.58 2.87
C SER A 146 -20.16 13.98 4.17
N TYR A 147 -19.50 12.95 4.72
CA TYR A 147 -19.91 12.31 5.97
C TYR A 147 -19.30 12.98 7.19
N ILE A 148 -18.03 13.38 7.14
CA ILE A 148 -17.38 14.02 8.29
C ILE A 148 -17.72 15.51 8.42
N ALA A 149 -18.35 16.12 7.42
CA ALA A 149 -18.70 17.55 7.45
C ALA A 149 -19.58 17.92 8.65
N GLU A 150 -20.45 17.01 9.13
CA GLU A 150 -21.31 17.25 10.30
C GLU A 150 -20.54 17.44 11.61
N ASP A 151 -19.29 16.98 11.68
CA ASP A 151 -18.42 17.13 12.86
C ASP A 151 -17.75 18.50 12.94
N PHE A 152 -17.89 19.32 11.90
CA PHE A 152 -17.37 20.68 11.88
C PHE A 152 -18.52 21.66 12.14
N GLN A 153 -18.37 22.49 13.18
CA GLN A 153 -19.35 23.55 13.51
C GLN A 153 -19.41 24.67 12.45
N GLY A 154 -18.43 24.72 11.55
CA GLY A 154 -18.31 25.70 10.48
C GLY A 154 -17.89 25.05 9.18
N VAL A 155 -17.23 25.81 8.31
CA VAL A 155 -16.72 25.27 7.04
C VAL A 155 -15.67 24.21 7.33
N MET A 156 -15.92 22.99 6.86
CA MET A 156 -14.95 21.90 6.94
C MET A 156 -13.67 22.28 6.19
N PRO A 157 -12.47 22.03 6.76
CA PRO A 157 -11.22 22.27 6.04
C PRO A 157 -11.13 21.36 4.81
N GLU A 158 -10.51 21.85 3.75
CA GLU A 158 -10.34 21.10 2.50
C GLU A 158 -9.52 19.83 2.72
N ILE A 159 -9.98 18.69 2.20
CA ILE A 159 -9.18 17.47 2.12
C ILE A 159 -8.25 17.60 0.91
N GLY A 160 -7.05 18.11 1.15
CA GLY A 160 -6.09 18.42 0.08
C GLY A 160 -5.17 17.25 -0.29
N ARG A 161 -4.99 16.26 0.60
CA ARG A 161 -3.98 15.20 0.44
C ARG A 161 -4.50 13.85 0.90
N ASN A 162 -4.14 12.80 0.17
CA ASN A 162 -4.47 11.42 0.52
C ASN A 162 -3.20 10.56 0.51
N LEU A 163 -3.04 9.76 1.57
CA LEU A 163 -1.93 8.86 1.81
C LEU A 163 -2.45 7.43 2.01
N VAL A 164 -1.63 6.43 1.75
CA VAL A 164 -1.99 5.02 2.03
C VAL A 164 -0.86 4.30 2.77
N LEU A 165 -1.18 3.54 3.81
CA LEU A 165 -0.25 2.61 4.46
C LEU A 165 -0.88 1.23 4.49
N GLY A 166 -0.17 0.24 3.98
CA GLY A 166 -0.65 -1.13 3.93
C GLY A 166 0.37 -2.14 4.42
N VAL A 167 -0.09 -3.18 5.12
CA VAL A 167 0.75 -4.27 5.64
C VAL A 167 0.35 -5.60 5.01
N SER A 168 1.30 -6.35 4.46
CA SER A 168 1.08 -7.67 3.83
C SER A 168 0.03 -7.60 2.72
N LEU A 169 -1.14 -8.23 2.87
CA LEU A 169 -2.30 -8.06 1.99
C LEU A 169 -2.63 -6.59 1.72
N GLY A 170 -2.65 -5.76 2.78
CA GLY A 170 -2.84 -4.33 2.65
C GLY A 170 -1.68 -3.65 1.90
N GLY A 171 -0.46 -4.17 2.00
CA GLY A 171 0.71 -3.68 1.27
C GLY A 171 0.62 -3.94 -0.24
N HIS A 172 0.09 -5.10 -0.65
CA HIS A 172 -0.24 -5.36 -2.05
C HIS A 172 -1.34 -4.41 -2.56
N ALA A 173 -2.38 -4.17 -1.75
CA ALA A 173 -3.44 -3.22 -2.09
C ALA A 173 -2.91 -1.78 -2.18
N ALA A 174 -2.00 -1.37 -1.29
CA ALA A 174 -1.38 -0.05 -1.31
C ALA A 174 -0.60 0.21 -2.61
N TRP A 175 0.08 -0.80 -3.15
CA TRP A 175 0.69 -0.72 -4.48
C TRP A 175 -0.33 -0.45 -5.59
N GLN A 176 -1.48 -1.14 -5.55
CA GLN A 176 -2.55 -0.89 -6.51
C GLN A 176 -3.17 0.50 -6.33
N VAL A 177 -3.36 0.97 -5.09
CA VAL A 177 -3.83 2.34 -4.80
C VAL A 177 -2.88 3.38 -5.40
N LEU A 178 -1.56 3.21 -5.21
CA LEU A 178 -0.55 4.13 -5.74
C LEU A 178 -0.62 4.24 -7.27
N PHE A 179 -0.90 3.15 -7.99
CA PHE A 179 -1.02 3.16 -9.45
C PHE A 179 -2.42 3.57 -9.95
N ALA A 180 -3.47 3.25 -9.20
CA ALA A 180 -4.85 3.42 -9.67
C ALA A 180 -5.46 4.78 -9.32
N GLU A 181 -5.12 5.36 -8.17
CA GLU A 181 -5.79 6.53 -7.62
C GLU A 181 -4.93 7.80 -7.76
N PRO A 182 -5.20 8.70 -8.72
CA PRO A 182 -4.39 9.90 -8.94
C PRO A 182 -4.36 10.87 -7.75
N ARG A 183 -5.36 10.85 -6.86
CA ARG A 183 -5.45 11.74 -5.69
C ARG A 183 -4.61 11.28 -4.51
N VAL A 184 -4.06 10.07 -4.54
CA VAL A 184 -3.12 9.57 -3.53
C VAL A 184 -1.70 9.98 -3.93
N GLU A 185 -1.05 10.78 -3.08
CA GLU A 185 0.27 11.34 -3.35
C GLU A 185 1.42 10.47 -2.83
N ALA A 186 1.19 9.65 -1.80
CA ALA A 186 2.24 8.82 -1.25
C ALA A 186 1.72 7.61 -0.48
N GLY A 187 2.61 6.64 -0.27
CA GLY A 187 2.27 5.50 0.55
C GLY A 187 3.43 4.77 1.21
N VAL A 188 3.08 3.97 2.20
CA VAL A 188 3.97 3.06 2.91
C VAL A 188 3.52 1.63 2.62
N VAL A 189 4.37 0.84 1.99
CA VAL A 189 4.14 -0.56 1.69
C VAL A 189 5.00 -1.41 2.60
N VAL A 190 4.38 -2.10 3.55
CA VAL A 190 5.06 -3.04 4.45
C VAL A 190 4.79 -4.46 3.97
N ILE A 191 5.86 -5.21 3.69
CA ILE A 191 5.86 -6.63 3.29
C ILE A 191 4.82 -6.98 2.21
N GLY A 192 4.60 -6.03 1.29
CA GLY A 192 3.78 -6.18 0.07
C GLY A 192 4.64 -6.23 -1.19
N CYS A 193 4.06 -6.68 -2.30
CA CYS A 193 4.76 -6.83 -3.58
C CYS A 193 4.01 -6.13 -4.72
N PRO A 194 4.71 -5.39 -5.61
CA PRO A 194 4.15 -4.77 -6.81
C PRO A 194 4.02 -5.74 -8.01
N ASP A 195 4.48 -6.99 -7.86
CA ASP A 195 4.41 -8.04 -8.88
C ASP A 195 3.59 -9.23 -8.37
N TYR A 196 2.29 -9.18 -8.64
CA TYR A 196 1.37 -10.22 -8.22
C TYR A 196 1.64 -11.58 -8.91
N MET A 197 1.98 -11.55 -10.20
CA MET A 197 2.24 -12.76 -10.98
C MET A 197 3.43 -13.52 -10.41
N ARG A 198 4.51 -12.83 -10.04
CA ARG A 198 5.71 -13.47 -9.50
C ARG A 198 5.47 -14.08 -8.13
N VAL A 199 4.75 -13.39 -7.25
CA VAL A 199 4.35 -13.94 -5.93
C VAL A 199 3.47 -15.18 -6.10
N MET A 200 2.47 -15.13 -6.97
CA MET A 200 1.57 -16.27 -7.18
C MET A 200 2.26 -17.45 -7.87
N THR A 201 3.18 -17.19 -8.78
CA THR A 201 3.98 -18.25 -9.43
C THR A 201 4.88 -18.95 -8.41
N ASP A 202 5.56 -18.20 -7.52
CA ASP A 202 6.36 -18.81 -6.44
C ASP A 202 5.49 -19.59 -5.44
N ARG A 203 4.30 -19.08 -5.13
CA ARG A 203 3.32 -19.80 -4.29
C ARG A 203 2.79 -21.07 -4.95
N ALA A 204 2.59 -21.07 -6.27
CA ALA A 204 2.15 -22.25 -7.01
C ALA A 204 3.22 -23.34 -6.99
N ARG A 205 4.49 -22.96 -7.21
CA ARG A 205 5.68 -23.81 -7.03
C ARG A 205 5.74 -24.41 -5.63
N LEU A 206 5.68 -23.57 -4.61
CA LEU A 206 5.74 -24.01 -3.21
C LEU A 206 4.55 -24.90 -2.85
N SER A 207 3.36 -24.60 -3.36
CA SER A 207 2.15 -25.40 -3.11
C SER A 207 2.07 -26.66 -3.97
N LYS A 208 3.08 -26.94 -4.80
CA LYS A 208 3.12 -28.09 -5.72
C LYS A 208 1.85 -28.19 -6.58
N ARG A 209 1.37 -27.05 -7.08
CA ARG A 209 0.20 -27.03 -7.97
C ARG A 209 0.52 -27.83 -9.23
N GLN A 210 -0.40 -28.71 -9.64
CA GLN A 210 -0.22 -29.51 -10.86
C GLN A 210 0.04 -28.63 -12.09
N THR A 211 -0.68 -27.52 -12.20
CA THR A 211 -0.52 -26.49 -13.25
C THR A 211 0.86 -25.83 -13.29
N TYR A 212 1.65 -25.98 -12.22
CA TYR A 212 3.04 -25.56 -12.17
C TYR A 212 4.00 -26.74 -12.37
N THR A 213 3.77 -27.86 -11.69
CA THR A 213 4.73 -28.98 -11.67
C THR A 213 4.81 -29.75 -12.98
N LEU A 214 3.79 -29.67 -13.85
CA LEU A 214 3.75 -30.39 -15.12
C LEU A 214 4.86 -29.96 -16.10
N ASP A 215 5.25 -28.68 -16.07
CA ASP A 215 6.20 -28.08 -17.02
C ASP A 215 7.10 -27.03 -16.36
N ALA A 216 7.30 -27.14 -15.05
CA ALA A 216 8.03 -26.17 -14.22
C ALA A 216 7.50 -24.72 -14.32
N GLY A 217 6.21 -24.55 -14.62
CA GLY A 217 5.51 -23.28 -14.61
C GLY A 217 5.44 -22.59 -15.96
N ALA A 218 5.93 -23.21 -17.04
CA ALA A 218 5.93 -22.64 -18.38
C ALA A 218 4.52 -22.26 -18.87
N THR A 219 3.51 -23.03 -18.50
CA THR A 219 2.09 -22.77 -18.82
C THR A 219 1.24 -22.39 -17.60
N PHE A 220 1.88 -22.05 -16.47
CA PHE A 220 1.15 -21.68 -15.25
C PHE A 220 0.26 -20.47 -15.48
N LEU A 221 0.79 -19.41 -16.09
CA LEU A 221 0.03 -18.24 -16.50
C LEU A 221 -0.90 -18.62 -17.67
N GLY A 222 -2.21 -18.52 -17.46
CA GLY A 222 -3.23 -19.00 -18.40
C GLY A 222 -3.82 -20.37 -18.04
N SER A 223 -3.28 -21.04 -17.02
CA SER A 223 -3.81 -22.30 -16.51
C SER A 223 -5.11 -22.13 -15.72
N ARG A 224 -5.75 -23.24 -15.30
CA ARG A 224 -6.93 -23.18 -14.42
C ARG A 224 -6.67 -22.51 -13.05
N ASP A 225 -5.44 -22.60 -12.55
CA ASP A 225 -5.04 -22.00 -11.27
C ASP A 225 -4.66 -20.52 -11.44
N PHE A 226 -4.48 -20.06 -12.69
CA PHE A 226 -4.17 -18.68 -13.04
C PHE A 226 -4.80 -18.30 -14.40
N PRO A 227 -6.14 -18.21 -14.47
CA PRO A 227 -6.86 -18.16 -15.74
C PRO A 227 -6.61 -16.88 -16.55
N PRO A 228 -6.86 -16.89 -17.88
CA PRO A 228 -6.69 -15.70 -18.72
C PRO A 228 -7.48 -14.47 -18.25
N SER A 229 -8.66 -14.65 -17.68
CA SER A 229 -9.45 -13.54 -17.13
C SER A 229 -8.78 -12.87 -15.92
N LEU A 230 -8.08 -13.64 -15.09
CA LEU A 230 -7.26 -13.10 -14.00
C LEU A 230 -6.06 -12.32 -14.57
N LEU A 231 -5.40 -12.84 -15.61
CA LEU A 231 -4.32 -12.12 -16.30
C LEU A 231 -4.80 -10.77 -16.84
N SER A 232 -5.96 -10.72 -17.49
CA SER A 232 -6.52 -9.45 -17.98
C SER A 232 -6.78 -8.45 -16.85
N ALA A 233 -7.24 -8.91 -15.69
CA ALA A 233 -7.45 -8.05 -14.53
C ALA A 233 -6.12 -7.53 -13.94
N ILE A 234 -5.10 -8.38 -13.86
CA ILE A 234 -3.73 -8.02 -13.42
C ILE A 234 -3.13 -6.97 -14.34
N GLN A 235 -3.23 -7.16 -15.66
CA GLN A 235 -2.70 -6.20 -16.63
C GLN A 235 -3.34 -4.81 -16.53
N LYS A 236 -4.53 -4.72 -15.92
CA LYS A 236 -5.24 -3.45 -15.72
C LYS A 236 -4.91 -2.77 -14.39
N TRP A 237 -4.58 -3.53 -13.35
CA TRP A 237 -4.59 -3.01 -11.96
C TRP A 237 -3.33 -3.30 -11.14
N ASP A 238 -2.56 -4.33 -11.48
CA ASP A 238 -1.29 -4.64 -10.82
C ASP A 238 -0.17 -3.76 -11.40
N PRO A 239 0.71 -3.14 -10.58
CA PRO A 239 1.76 -2.26 -11.10
C PRO A 239 2.62 -2.89 -12.20
N ARG A 240 3.11 -4.12 -11.96
CA ARG A 240 3.91 -4.86 -12.94
C ARG A 240 3.07 -5.24 -14.16
N GLY A 241 1.81 -5.65 -13.95
CA GLY A 241 0.87 -5.95 -15.03
C GLY A 241 0.64 -4.76 -15.96
N ILE A 242 0.42 -3.57 -15.40
CA ILE A 242 0.17 -2.32 -16.13
C ILE A 242 1.38 -1.96 -17.02
N LEU A 243 2.59 -2.07 -16.48
CA LEU A 243 3.79 -1.67 -17.21
C LEU A 243 4.22 -2.70 -18.27
N PHE A 244 4.15 -4.00 -17.96
CA PHE A 244 4.81 -5.03 -18.77
C PHE A 244 3.87 -6.09 -19.36
N GLY A 245 2.58 -6.05 -19.05
CA GLY A 245 1.63 -7.08 -19.46
C GLY A 245 1.94 -8.38 -18.72
N ALA A 246 2.04 -9.50 -19.45
CA ALA A 246 2.52 -10.80 -18.93
C ALA A 246 4.02 -11.07 -19.24
N ARG A 247 4.71 -10.17 -19.94
CA ARG A 247 6.13 -10.32 -20.34
C ARG A 247 7.04 -10.11 -19.15
N GLU A 248 8.20 -10.76 -19.09
CA GLU A 248 9.20 -10.50 -18.03
C GLU A 248 9.61 -9.03 -17.96
N ILE A 249 9.99 -8.57 -16.76
CA ILE A 249 10.52 -7.22 -16.56
C ILE A 249 11.88 -7.16 -17.27
N PRO A 250 12.08 -6.20 -18.21
CA PRO A 250 13.36 -6.06 -18.90
C PRO A 250 14.51 -5.84 -17.90
N SER A 251 15.64 -6.52 -18.12
CA SER A 251 16.85 -6.37 -17.29
C SER A 251 17.56 -5.03 -17.48
N HIS A 252 17.15 -4.26 -18.49
CA HIS A 252 17.71 -2.95 -18.84
C HIS A 252 16.57 -1.95 -19.10
N PRO A 253 16.81 -0.66 -18.86
CA PRO A 253 15.84 0.37 -19.20
C PRO A 253 15.61 0.41 -20.72
N PRO A 254 14.45 0.90 -21.19
CA PRO A 254 14.26 1.15 -22.62
C PRO A 254 15.39 2.05 -23.12
N THR A 255 16.06 1.62 -24.20
CA THR A 255 17.18 2.37 -24.80
C THR A 255 16.67 3.28 -25.91
N GLN A 256 17.56 4.14 -26.43
CA GLN A 256 17.30 4.92 -27.64
C GLN A 256 16.89 4.06 -28.84
N ASP A 257 17.18 2.74 -28.81
CA ASP A 257 16.82 1.79 -29.85
C ASP A 257 15.37 1.29 -29.76
N SER A 258 14.64 1.60 -28.67
CA SER A 258 13.21 1.29 -28.51
C SER A 258 12.37 2.51 -28.12
N PRO A 259 12.38 3.60 -28.92
CA PRO A 259 11.78 4.90 -28.55
C PRO A 259 10.26 4.82 -28.34
N ARG A 260 9.58 3.92 -29.05
CA ARG A 260 8.14 3.68 -28.86
C ARG A 260 7.82 3.06 -27.51
N GLU A 261 8.66 2.15 -27.02
CA GLU A 261 8.45 1.51 -25.73
C GLU A 261 8.80 2.46 -24.58
N GLU A 262 9.86 3.26 -24.74
CA GLU A 262 10.19 4.33 -23.81
C GLU A 262 9.03 5.33 -23.67
N ALA A 263 8.49 5.82 -24.79
CA ALA A 263 7.35 6.74 -24.79
C ALA A 263 6.12 6.12 -24.11
N ARG A 264 5.78 4.86 -24.45
CA ARG A 264 4.65 4.15 -23.83
C ARG A 264 4.82 4.04 -22.31
N LEU A 265 6.00 3.67 -21.84
CA LEU A 265 6.28 3.53 -20.41
C LEU A 265 6.25 4.89 -19.70
N LYS A 266 6.78 5.95 -20.32
CA LYS A 266 6.67 7.33 -19.80
C LYS A 266 5.21 7.76 -19.67
N ASP A 267 4.38 7.57 -20.69
CA ASP A 267 2.96 7.95 -20.66
C ASP A 267 2.21 7.24 -19.51
N ILE A 268 2.51 5.96 -19.28
CA ILE A 268 1.96 5.21 -18.16
C ILE A 268 2.46 5.77 -16.82
N LEU A 269 3.76 5.99 -16.65
CA LEU A 269 4.31 6.51 -15.41
C LEU A 269 3.81 7.92 -15.09
N GLU A 270 3.73 8.79 -16.10
CA GLU A 270 3.18 10.14 -16.01
C GLU A 270 1.72 10.14 -15.53
N SER A 271 0.90 9.26 -16.10
CA SER A 271 -0.53 9.17 -15.75
C SER A 271 -0.80 8.47 -14.42
N ARG A 272 0.10 7.61 -13.95
CA ARG A 272 -0.15 6.73 -12.78
C ARG A 272 0.56 7.19 -11.52
N VAL A 273 1.84 7.57 -11.62
CA VAL A 273 2.72 7.71 -10.45
C VAL A 273 3.62 8.95 -10.44
N LYS A 274 3.42 9.88 -11.38
CA LYS A 274 4.15 11.16 -11.40
C LYS A 274 4.06 11.89 -10.07
N GLY A 275 5.20 12.31 -9.54
CA GLY A 275 5.29 13.11 -8.32
C GLY A 275 4.91 12.37 -7.05
N LYS A 276 4.54 11.09 -7.13
CA LYS A 276 4.19 10.29 -5.95
C LYS A 276 5.43 9.88 -5.17
N SER A 277 5.24 9.46 -3.92
CA SER A 277 6.31 8.92 -3.08
C SER A 277 5.94 7.59 -2.45
N VAL A 278 6.89 6.66 -2.32
CA VAL A 278 6.67 5.38 -1.64
C VAL A 278 7.84 5.02 -0.74
N LEU A 279 7.52 4.60 0.49
CA LEU A 279 8.41 3.82 1.34
C LEU A 279 8.02 2.35 1.21
N VAL A 280 8.97 1.50 0.84
CA VAL A 280 8.82 0.05 0.76
C VAL A 280 9.64 -0.57 1.88
N CYS A 281 8.98 -1.28 2.78
CA CYS A 281 9.59 -1.97 3.91
C CYS A 281 9.48 -3.48 3.68
N SER A 282 10.60 -4.15 3.42
CA SER A 282 10.62 -5.61 3.15
C SER A 282 11.43 -6.36 4.21
N GLY A 283 10.96 -7.55 4.62
CA GLY A 283 11.76 -8.43 5.48
C GLY A 283 12.79 -9.21 4.65
N GLY A 284 14.07 -9.12 5.00
CA GLY A 284 15.14 -9.84 4.28
C GLY A 284 15.05 -11.37 4.39
N ALA A 285 14.41 -11.87 5.45
CA ALA A 285 14.14 -13.29 5.70
C ALA A 285 12.67 -13.68 5.49
N ASP A 286 11.85 -12.80 4.88
CA ASP A 286 10.45 -13.09 4.59
C ASP A 286 10.32 -14.24 3.58
N LYS A 287 9.60 -15.29 3.97
CA LYS A 287 9.34 -16.49 3.13
C LYS A 287 7.94 -16.49 2.51
N LEU A 288 7.05 -15.60 2.95
CA LEU A 288 5.67 -15.50 2.49
C LEU A 288 5.50 -14.48 1.36
N VAL A 289 6.21 -13.35 1.47
CA VAL A 289 6.34 -12.32 0.43
C VAL A 289 7.84 -11.99 0.31
N PRO A 290 8.62 -12.88 -0.31
CA PRO A 290 10.07 -12.71 -0.34
C PRO A 290 10.46 -11.50 -1.17
N TYR A 291 11.39 -10.66 -0.67
CA TYR A 291 11.84 -9.43 -1.36
C TYR A 291 12.27 -9.68 -2.80
N LYS A 292 12.88 -10.84 -3.07
CA LYS A 292 13.26 -11.29 -4.42
C LYS A 292 12.13 -11.15 -5.43
N ALA A 293 10.85 -11.24 -5.02
CA ALA A 293 9.69 -11.11 -5.91
C ALA A 293 9.48 -9.66 -6.36
N SER A 294 9.69 -8.69 -5.47
CA SER A 294 9.60 -7.25 -5.72
C SER A 294 10.84 -6.69 -6.41
N GLU A 295 12.00 -7.30 -6.18
CA GLU A 295 13.32 -6.77 -6.55
C GLU A 295 13.46 -6.34 -8.02
N PRO A 296 13.05 -7.11 -9.05
CA PRO A 296 13.18 -6.66 -10.44
C PRO A 296 12.33 -5.43 -10.76
N PHE A 297 11.11 -5.35 -10.20
CA PHE A 297 10.25 -4.18 -10.39
C PHE A 297 10.85 -2.95 -9.71
N LEU A 298 11.32 -3.11 -8.46
CA LEU A 298 11.91 -2.01 -7.69
C LEU A 298 13.25 -1.56 -8.28
N GLY A 299 14.08 -2.50 -8.75
CA GLY A 299 15.31 -2.20 -9.48
C GLY A 299 15.03 -1.37 -10.72
N TRP A 300 14.12 -1.84 -11.57
CA TRP A 300 13.71 -1.12 -12.78
C TRP A 300 13.13 0.27 -12.47
N LEU A 301 12.28 0.39 -11.45
CA LEU A 301 11.68 1.66 -11.07
C LEU A 301 12.73 2.63 -10.51
N LYS A 302 13.68 2.15 -9.71
CA LYS A 302 14.80 2.93 -9.18
C LYS A 302 15.72 3.42 -10.29
N GLU A 303 15.97 2.62 -11.32
CA GLU A 303 16.71 3.07 -12.51
C GLU A 303 15.96 4.16 -13.29
N ALA A 304 14.63 4.06 -13.38
CA ALA A 304 13.81 5.07 -14.06
C ALA A 304 13.84 6.43 -13.34
N VAL A 305 13.77 6.45 -12.01
CA VAL A 305 13.64 7.67 -11.18
C VAL A 305 14.97 8.15 -10.57
N GLY A 306 16.04 7.37 -10.74
CA GLY A 306 17.36 7.68 -10.18
C GLY A 306 17.97 8.94 -10.79
N ARG A 307 19.08 9.41 -10.20
CA ARG A 307 19.83 10.54 -10.76
C ARG A 307 20.33 10.18 -12.17
N GLY A 308 19.89 10.92 -13.18
CA GLY A 308 20.17 10.61 -14.59
C GLY A 308 19.32 9.45 -15.15
N GLY A 309 18.26 9.06 -14.45
CA GLY A 309 17.26 8.12 -14.94
C GLY A 309 16.50 8.67 -16.14
N TRP A 310 15.84 7.79 -16.86
CA TRP A 310 15.22 8.10 -18.16
C TRP A 310 13.82 8.74 -18.03
N TRP A 311 13.23 8.80 -16.82
CA TRP A 311 11.91 9.40 -16.58
C TRP A 311 11.95 10.59 -15.62
N GLU A 312 11.77 11.80 -16.16
CA GLU A 312 11.89 13.07 -15.40
C GLU A 312 10.73 13.34 -14.42
N GLY A 313 9.51 12.85 -14.73
CA GLY A 313 8.33 13.07 -13.90
C GLY A 313 8.55 12.58 -12.46
N GLY A 314 9.24 11.45 -12.33
CA GLY A 314 9.83 10.91 -11.11
C GLY A 314 8.83 10.54 -10.02
N MET A 315 8.98 9.32 -9.49
CA MET A 315 8.40 8.90 -8.22
C MET A 315 9.51 8.86 -7.17
N GLY A 316 9.26 9.36 -5.97
CA GLY A 316 10.16 9.15 -4.84
C GLY A 316 10.09 7.70 -4.38
N VAL A 317 11.19 6.96 -4.42
CA VAL A 317 11.23 5.54 -4.00
C VAL A 317 12.27 5.37 -2.90
N ARG A 318 11.80 5.03 -1.69
CA ARG A 318 12.65 4.62 -0.56
C ARG A 318 12.42 3.13 -0.34
N ASP A 319 13.34 2.29 -0.78
CA ASP A 319 13.25 0.83 -0.72
C ASP A 319 14.21 0.29 0.36
N VAL A 320 13.66 -0.25 1.45
CA VAL A 320 14.42 -0.69 2.62
C VAL A 320 14.16 -2.17 2.89
N VAL A 321 15.24 -2.96 2.87
CA VAL A 321 15.23 -4.37 3.26
C VAL A 321 15.80 -4.49 4.67
N TYR A 322 14.99 -5.01 5.58
CA TYR A 322 15.35 -5.19 6.98
C TYR A 322 15.94 -6.59 7.16
N GLU A 323 17.27 -6.65 7.29
CA GLU A 323 18.01 -7.90 7.44
C GLU A 323 17.50 -8.75 8.59
N GLY A 324 17.35 -10.05 8.36
CA GLY A 324 16.86 -11.02 9.36
C GLY A 324 15.36 -10.94 9.68
N ALA A 325 14.65 -9.87 9.32
CA ALA A 325 13.21 -9.74 9.56
C ALA A 325 12.41 -10.71 8.67
N GLY A 326 11.43 -11.39 9.27
CA GLY A 326 10.54 -12.32 8.56
C GLY A 326 9.34 -11.63 7.92
N HIS A 327 8.20 -12.32 7.89
CA HIS A 327 6.91 -11.74 7.48
C HIS A 327 6.25 -11.01 8.66
N GLU A 328 6.83 -9.88 9.06
CA GLU A 328 6.42 -9.13 10.25
C GLU A 328 6.60 -7.62 10.03
N PHE A 329 5.86 -6.82 10.78
CA PHE A 329 6.02 -5.36 10.83
C PHE A 329 6.86 -4.99 12.05
N THR A 330 8.18 -4.95 11.89
CA THR A 330 9.12 -4.74 13.01
C THR A 330 9.04 -3.32 13.58
N GLU A 331 9.58 -3.11 14.79
CA GLU A 331 9.72 -1.77 15.37
C GLU A 331 10.51 -0.81 14.47
N ALA A 332 11.54 -1.31 13.78
CA ALA A 332 12.33 -0.52 12.84
C ALA A 332 11.48 -0.07 11.64
N MET A 333 10.69 -0.98 11.06
CA MET A 333 9.75 -0.65 9.99
C MET A 333 8.68 0.35 10.47
N VAL A 334 8.16 0.19 11.69
CA VAL A 334 7.20 1.13 12.30
C VAL A 334 7.82 2.53 12.41
N LYS A 335 9.05 2.61 12.95
CA LYS A 335 9.78 3.88 13.11
C LYS A 335 9.94 4.61 11.76
N ASP A 336 10.36 3.90 10.73
CA ASP A 336 10.55 4.49 9.41
C ASP A 336 9.23 4.87 8.74
N SER A 337 8.17 4.09 8.97
CA SER A 337 6.80 4.41 8.50
C SER A 337 6.27 5.69 9.13
N VAL A 338 6.42 5.82 10.46
CA VAL A 338 6.02 7.01 11.21
C VAL A 338 6.82 8.23 10.75
N LYS A 339 8.14 8.10 10.66
CA LYS A 339 9.02 9.16 10.19
C LYS A 339 8.64 9.64 8.79
N PHE A 340 8.40 8.71 7.88
CA PHE A 340 8.00 9.03 6.51
C PHE A 340 6.70 9.84 6.44
N VAL A 341 5.66 9.44 7.17
CA VAL A 341 4.39 10.18 7.19
C VAL A 341 4.55 11.56 7.84
N VAL A 342 5.32 11.67 8.93
CA VAL A 342 5.60 12.97 9.57
C VAL A 342 6.36 13.91 8.63
N GLU A 343 7.37 13.41 7.91
CA GLU A 343 8.09 14.18 6.88
C GLU A 343 7.14 14.70 5.79
N LEU A 344 6.26 13.84 5.28
CA LEU A 344 5.25 14.24 4.31
C LEU A 344 4.31 15.31 4.85
N MET A 345 3.83 15.18 6.08
CA MET A 345 2.93 16.17 6.70
C MET A 345 3.58 17.55 6.87
N GLU A 346 4.88 17.59 7.16
CA GLU A 346 5.65 18.84 7.23
C GLU A 346 5.92 19.46 5.85
N GLY A 347 5.66 18.72 4.75
CA GLY A 347 5.94 19.16 3.39
C GLY A 347 7.35 18.79 2.91
N ARG A 348 8.06 17.93 3.65
CA ARG A 348 9.33 17.35 3.20
C ARG A 348 9.02 16.18 2.27
N GLY A 349 9.19 16.39 0.97
CA GLY A 349 9.09 15.31 -0.02
C GLY A 349 10.25 14.31 0.10
N VAL A 350 10.08 13.11 -0.48
CA VAL A 350 11.21 12.19 -0.67
C VAL A 350 12.16 12.82 -1.71
N GLU A 351 13.44 12.96 -1.35
CA GLU A 351 14.44 13.47 -2.29
C GLU A 351 14.42 12.67 -3.59
N LYS A 352 14.20 13.37 -4.72
CA LYS A 352 14.30 12.79 -6.05
C LYS A 352 15.74 12.34 -6.27
N GLY A 353 15.95 11.04 -6.48
CA GLY A 353 17.27 10.48 -6.79
C GLY A 353 18.15 10.15 -5.59
N SER A 354 17.59 9.77 -4.44
CA SER A 354 18.38 9.20 -3.34
C SER A 354 18.90 7.82 -3.72
N LYS A 355 20.22 7.65 -3.76
CA LYS A 355 20.86 6.32 -3.68
C LYS A 355 20.78 5.90 -2.21
N ILE A 356 20.06 4.83 -1.92
CA ILE A 356 20.38 3.96 -0.81
C ILE A 356 20.76 2.62 -1.41
#